data_AF-A0A3D5YI43-F1
#
_entry.id   AF-A0A3D5YI43-F1
#
_cell.length_a   1.000
_cell.length_b   1.000
_cell.length_c   1.000
_cell.angle_alpha   90.00
_cell.angle_beta   90.00
_cell.angle_gamma   90.00
#
_symmetry.space_group_name_H-M   'P 1'
#
loop_
_entity.id
_entity.type
_entity.pdbx_description
1 polymer ?
#
loop_
_entity_poly.entity_id
_entity_poly.type
_entity_poly.pdbx_seq_one_letter_code
_entity_poly.pdbx_strand_id
1 'polypeptide(L)'
;MKQNLEVMSQIYKNLYALFDDSWKNTHLGNNYVAMEIFIEKEVIKFIIAVPLDYLETLEKAIGSFYPGAVVEPIEQPKLLETGKYMD
;
A
#
# COMPACT_ATOMS: atom_id res chain seq x y z
N MET A 1 3.31 2.28 18.40
CA MET A 1 2.24 2.79 17.51
C MET A 1 2.74 3.94 16.61
N LYS A 2 3.21 5.06 17.17
CA LYS A 2 3.79 6.17 16.38
C LYS A 2 4.96 5.73 15.47
N GLN A 3 5.85 4.89 16.00
CA GLN A 3 7.00 4.35 15.26
C GLN A 3 6.58 3.51 14.04
N ASN A 4 5.58 2.63 14.16
CA ASN A 4 5.10 1.81 13.03
C ASN A 4 4.48 2.69 11.93
N LEU A 5 3.75 3.74 12.31
CA LEU A 5 3.20 4.70 11.34
C LEU A 5 4.32 5.50 10.63
N GLU A 6 5.36 5.89 11.37
CA GLU A 6 6.53 6.58 10.81
C GLU A 6 7.30 5.70 9.83
N VAL A 7 7.52 4.43 10.17
CA VAL A 7 8.18 3.46 9.30
C VAL A 7 7.36 3.21 8.03
N MET A 8 6.04 3.01 8.12
CA MET A 8 5.19 2.90 6.92
C MET A 8 5.17 4.18 6.08
N SER A 9 5.22 5.36 6.71
CA SER A 9 5.34 6.62 5.98
C SER A 9 6.65 6.71 5.19
N GLN A 10 7.77 6.21 5.75
CA GLN A 10 9.04 6.14 5.04
C GLN A 10 8.98 5.15 3.87
N ILE A 11 8.40 3.97 4.07
CA ILE A 11 8.23 2.97 3.01
C ILE A 11 7.39 3.54 1.86
N TYR A 12 6.28 4.22 2.17
CA TYR A 12 5.47 4.90 1.18
C TYR A 12 6.24 5.96 0.39
N LYS A 13 7.02 6.81 1.07
CA LYS A 13 7.84 7.82 0.39
C LYS A 13 8.88 7.19 -0.54
N ASN A 14 9.48 6.07 -0.13
CA ASN A 14 10.44 5.35 -0.97
C ASN A 14 9.76 4.77 -2.23
N LEU A 15 8.58 4.17 -2.08
CA LEU A 15 7.81 3.65 -3.22
C LEU A 15 7.34 4.77 -4.16
N TYR A 16 6.87 5.88 -3.59
CA TYR A 16 6.48 7.05 -4.36
C TYR A 16 7.66 7.67 -5.11
N ALA A 17 8.88 7.64 -4.55
CA ALA A 17 10.07 8.11 -5.24
C ALA A 17 10.53 7.19 -6.40
N LEU A 18 10.16 5.90 -6.36
CA LEU A 18 10.42 4.94 -7.44
C LEU A 18 9.41 5.05 -8.59
N PHE A 19 8.32 5.78 -8.37
CA PHE A 19 7.29 6.00 -9.36
C PHE A 19 7.77 7.02 -10.40
N ASP A 20 7.90 6.58 -11.66
CA ASP A 20 8.30 7.41 -12.80
C ASP A 20 7.07 7.84 -13.62
N ASP A 21 6.85 9.16 -13.69
CA ASP A 21 5.73 9.83 -14.35
C ASP A 21 5.90 9.94 -15.88
N SER A 22 6.74 9.10 -16.47
CA SER A 22 7.03 9.12 -17.90
C SER A 22 5.77 8.85 -18.73
N TRP A 23 5.64 9.53 -19.89
CA TRP A 23 4.47 9.47 -20.78
C TRP A 23 4.03 8.03 -21.14
N LYS A 24 4.97 7.09 -21.17
CA LYS A 24 4.70 5.67 -21.42
C LYS A 24 3.88 5.00 -20.30
N ASN A 25 4.08 5.44 -19.07
CA ASN A 25 3.45 4.91 -17.86
C ASN A 25 2.04 5.47 -17.64
N THR A 26 1.77 6.70 -18.11
CA THR A 26 0.46 7.35 -17.98
C THR A 26 -0.61 6.77 -18.92
N HIS A 27 -0.22 6.09 -20.01
CA HIS A 27 -1.15 5.47 -20.97
C HIS A 27 -1.74 4.12 -20.52
N LEU A 28 -1.18 3.46 -19.48
CA LEU A 28 -1.63 2.14 -19.01
C LEU A 28 -2.67 2.21 -17.88
N GLY A 29 -3.15 3.40 -17.52
CA GLY A 29 -4.33 3.61 -16.66
C GLY A 29 -4.20 3.23 -15.18
N ASN A 30 -3.28 2.35 -14.80
CA ASN A 30 -3.11 1.83 -13.44
C ASN A 30 -1.65 1.84 -12.96
N ASN A 31 -0.89 2.87 -13.34
CA ASN A 31 0.40 3.11 -12.73
C ASN A 31 0.19 4.12 -11.60
N TYR A 32 -0.21 3.65 -10.41
CA TYR A 32 -0.31 4.49 -9.23
C TYR A 32 0.14 3.72 -7.99
N VAL A 33 0.75 4.45 -7.07
CA VAL A 33 1.05 3.94 -5.72
C VAL A 33 0.05 4.56 -4.77
N ALA A 34 -0.70 3.74 -4.06
CA ALA A 34 -1.60 4.19 -3.00
C ALA A 34 -1.37 3.38 -1.72
N MET A 35 -1.56 4.02 -0.57
CA MET A 35 -1.48 3.36 0.71
C MET A 35 -2.62 3.83 1.61
N GLU A 36 -3.31 2.87 2.19
CA GLU A 36 -4.38 3.11 3.15
C GLU A 36 -4.11 2.38 4.46
N ILE A 37 -4.63 2.97 5.54
CA ILE A 37 -4.52 2.42 6.89
C ILE A 37 -5.92 2.05 7.34
N PHE A 38 -6.11 0.79 7.70
CA PHE A 38 -7.36 0.28 8.22
C PHE A 38 -7.14 -0.28 9.63
N ILE A 39 -7.93 0.20 10.59
CA ILE A 39 -7.83 -0.20 12.00
C ILE A 39 -9.07 -1.03 12.34
N GLU A 40 -8.87 -2.30 12.72
CA GLU A 40 -9.94 -3.21 13.11
C GLU A 40 -9.53 -4.03 14.33
N LYS A 41 -10.36 -4.03 15.39
CA LYS A 41 -10.20 -4.88 16.58
C LYS A 41 -8.75 -4.91 17.11
N GLU A 42 -8.19 -3.71 17.30
CA GLU A 42 -6.82 -3.49 17.82
C GLU A 42 -5.67 -3.90 16.87
N VAL A 43 -5.97 -4.26 15.61
CA VAL A 43 -4.98 -4.57 14.57
C VAL A 43 -4.93 -3.43 13.55
N ILE A 44 -3.71 -3.00 13.20
CA ILE A 44 -3.47 -2.06 12.11
C ILE A 44 -3.14 -2.86 10.85
N LYS A 45 -3.95 -2.69 9.80
CA LYS A 45 -3.74 -3.24 8.47
C LYS A 45 -3.29 -2.11 7.53
N PHE A 46 -2.28 -2.38 6.72
CA PHE A 46 -1.84 -1.48 5.66
C PHE A 46 -2.24 -2.10 4.33
N ILE A 47 -3.03 -1.37 3.54
CA ILE A 47 -3.43 -1.77 2.20
C ILE A 47 -2.59 -0.95 1.24
N ILE A 48 -1.82 -1.63 0.39
CA ILE A 48 -0.89 -0.97 -0.52
C ILE A 48 -1.26 -1.39 -1.94
N ALA A 49 -1.58 -0.41 -2.78
CA ALA A 49 -1.72 -0.60 -4.21
C ALA A 49 -0.40 -0.17 -4.87
N VAL A 50 0.22 -1.09 -5.62
CA VAL A 50 1.42 -0.84 -6.41
C VAL A 50 1.32 -1.59 -7.74
N PRO A 51 2.02 -1.13 -8.79
CA PRO A 51 2.18 -1.91 -10.01
C PRO A 51 2.87 -3.24 -9.72
N LEU A 52 2.50 -4.29 -10.46
CA LEU A 52 3.01 -5.65 -10.26
C LEU A 52 4.54 -5.73 -10.32
N ASP A 53 5.16 -4.92 -11.17
CA ASP A 53 6.62 -4.87 -11.35
C ASP A 53 7.36 -4.47 -10.05
N TYR A 54 6.68 -3.80 -9.12
CA TYR A 54 7.25 -3.37 -7.84
C TYR A 54 6.89 -4.30 -6.67
N LEU A 55 6.11 -5.36 -6.88
CA LEU A 55 5.65 -6.26 -5.81
C LEU A 55 6.81 -6.88 -5.03
N GLU A 56 7.81 -7.45 -5.72
CA GLU A 56 8.97 -8.07 -5.07
C GLU A 56 9.79 -7.04 -4.26
N THR A 57 9.90 -5.81 -4.77
CA THR A 57 10.60 -4.71 -4.08
C THR A 57 9.84 -4.31 -2.82
N LEU A 58 8.50 -4.24 -2.89
CA LEU A 58 7.64 -3.96 -1.77
C LEU A 58 7.76 -5.04 -0.69
N GLU A 59 7.66 -6.32 -1.06
CA GLU A 59 7.77 -7.45 -0.13
C GLU A 59 9.10 -7.44 0.62
N LYS A 60 10.21 -7.21 -0.08
CA LYS A 60 11.54 -7.10 0.53
C LYS A 60 11.63 -5.91 1.49
N ALA A 61 11.09 -4.75 1.10
CA ALA A 61 11.06 -3.57 1.95
C ALA A 61 10.26 -3.83 3.23
N ILE A 62 9.02 -4.33 3.10
CA ILE A 62 8.15 -4.66 4.24
C ILE A 62 8.82 -5.70 5.14
N GLY A 63 9.35 -6.79 4.59
CA GLY A 63 10.02 -7.83 5.37
C GLY A 63 11.26 -7.35 6.11
N SER A 64 11.99 -6.36 5.57
CA SER A 64 13.16 -5.77 6.22
C SER A 64 12.80 -4.92 7.44
N PHE A 65 11.67 -4.20 7.39
CA PHE A 65 11.23 -3.30 8.46
C PHE A 65 10.28 -3.97 9.46
N TYR A 66 9.56 -5.00 9.02
CA TYR A 66 8.59 -5.76 9.81
C TYR A 66 8.89 -7.26 9.72
N PRO A 67 9.81 -7.77 10.55
CA PRO A 67 10.11 -9.20 10.61
C PRO A 67 8.84 -10.01 10.90
N GLY A 68 8.55 -10.99 10.05
CA GLY A 68 7.35 -11.84 10.17
C GLY A 68 6.06 -11.20 9.65
N ALA A 69 6.12 -10.05 8.97
CA ALA A 69 4.98 -9.51 8.25
C ALA A 69 4.53 -10.48 7.15
N VAL A 70 3.21 -10.67 7.06
CA VAL A 70 2.56 -11.44 6.00
C VAL A 70 2.09 -10.44 4.94
N VAL A 71 2.57 -10.59 3.72
CA VAL A 71 2.13 -9.83 2.56
C VAL A 71 1.27 -10.75 1.72
N GLU A 72 -0.01 -10.41 1.56
CA GLU A 72 -0.97 -11.18 0.78
C GLU A 72 -1.55 -10.30 -0.33
N PRO A 73 -1.56 -10.78 -1.59
CA PRO A 73 -2.30 -10.11 -2.65
C PRO A 73 -3.80 -10.22 -2.35
N ILE A 74 -4.46 -9.08 -2.30
CA ILE A 74 -5.92 -9.00 -2.13
C ILE A 74 -6.55 -8.41 -3.39
N GLU A 75 -7.80 -8.78 -3.66
CA GLU A 75 -8.60 -8.03 -4.62
C GLU A 75 -8.75 -6.58 -4.15
N GLN A 76 -8.84 -5.65 -5.11
CA GLN A 76 -9.02 -4.24 -4.81
C GLN A 76 -10.20 -4.06 -3.85
N PRO A 77 -9.97 -3.58 -2.61
CA PRO A 77 -11.03 -3.47 -1.65
C PRO A 77 -11.99 -2.37 -2.11
N LYS A 78 -13.27 -2.70 -2.19
CA LYS A 78 -14.33 -1.75 -2.56
C LYS A 78 -14.70 -0.88 -1.37
N LEU A 79 -13.77 -0.04 -0.95
CA LEU A 79 -13.89 0.77 0.27
C LEU A 79 -15.08 1.74 0.18
N LEU A 80 -15.39 2.21 -1.04
CA LEU A 80 -16.47 3.14 -1.34
C LEU A 80 -17.84 2.49 -1.60
N GLU A 81 -17.95 1.17 -1.82
CA GLU A 81 -19.26 0.51 -1.92
C GLU A 81 -19.97 0.41 -0.56
N THR A 82 -19.27 0.79 0.51
CA THR A 82 -19.78 0.83 1.88
C THR A 82 -20.62 2.08 2.17
N GLY A 83 -21.64 2.34 1.36
CA GLY A 83 -22.84 3.10 1.77
C GLY A 83 -23.63 2.42 2.90
N LYS A 84 -23.00 1.51 3.65
CA LYS A 84 -23.56 0.69 4.73
C LYS A 84 -23.32 1.29 6.13
N TYR A 85 -22.56 2.40 6.20
CA TYR A 85 -22.32 3.16 7.43
C TYR A 85 -22.91 4.60 7.35
N MET A 86 -23.87 4.83 6.45
CA MET A 86 -24.63 6.08 6.34
C MET A 86 -26.04 6.00 6.94
N ASP A 87 -26.36 4.95 7.70
CA ASP A 87 -27.55 4.87 8.56
C ASP A 87 -27.15 4.49 10.00
#